data_AF-A0A7S3U7D4-F1
#
_entry.id   AF-A0A7S3U7D4-F1
#
_cell.length_a   1.000
_cell.length_b   1.000
_cell.length_c   1.000
_cell.angle_alpha   90.00
_cell.angle_beta   90.00
_cell.angle_gamma   90.00
#
_symmetry.space_group_name_H-M   'P 1'
#
loop_
_entity.id
_entity.type
_entity.pdbx_description
1 polymer ?
#
loop_
_entity_poly.entity_id
_entity_poly.type
_entity_poly.pdbx_seq_one_letter_code
_entity_poly.pdbx_strand_id
1 'polypeptide(L)'
;MLEFDSFDGVFDIRINGLGIDARVSQIANTLLKEPKVGKNIPTVAKETQGEVVAFAGNACKKMGDAGTVVLLEGREQTLNFIPSPYRFCLTMSDTTVIGARRAAQRIAALAASCVKEGDDLAAAVKASLTEVAAS
;
A
#
# COMPACT_ATOMS: atom_id res chain seq x y z
N MET A 1 19.08 -3.49 11.02
CA MET A 1 19.38 -4.16 9.75
C MET A 1 18.22 -5.04 9.36
N LEU A 2 17.80 -4.97 8.09
CA LEU A 2 16.76 -5.81 7.51
C LEU A 2 17.42 -6.89 6.67
N GLU A 3 16.97 -8.13 6.83
CA GLU A 3 17.49 -9.28 6.10
C GLU A 3 16.31 -10.08 5.55
N PHE A 4 16.39 -10.50 4.29
CA PHE A 4 15.45 -11.44 3.70
C PHE A 4 16.15 -12.78 3.49
N ASP A 5 15.62 -13.85 4.08
CA ASP A 5 16.16 -15.21 3.94
C ASP A 5 15.10 -16.28 4.15
N SER A 6 15.47 -17.52 3.85
CA SER A 6 14.73 -18.72 4.25
C SER A 6 15.09 -19.07 5.68
N PHE A 7 14.12 -18.94 6.58
CA PHE A 7 14.23 -19.33 7.97
C PHE A 7 13.33 -20.53 8.21
N ASP A 8 13.92 -21.66 8.61
CA ASP A 8 13.19 -22.92 8.85
C ASP A 8 12.39 -23.39 7.60
N GLY A 9 12.94 -23.13 6.41
CA GLY A 9 12.31 -23.48 5.14
C GLY A 9 11.25 -22.49 4.65
N VAL A 10 11.02 -21.39 5.37
CA VAL A 10 10.03 -20.36 5.02
C VAL A 10 10.73 -19.02 4.81
N PHE A 11 10.50 -18.39 3.67
CA PHE A 11 11.02 -17.05 3.40
C PHE A 11 10.37 -16.01 4.30
N ASP A 12 11.19 -15.16 4.93
CA ASP A 12 10.74 -14.10 5.81
C ASP A 12 11.73 -12.93 5.82
N ILE A 13 11.32 -11.85 6.47
CA ILE A 13 12.16 -10.68 6.74
C ILE A 13 12.52 -10.67 8.22
N ARG A 14 13.81 -10.68 8.55
CA ARG A 14 14.28 -10.45 9.92
C ARG A 14 14.64 -8.98 10.10
N ILE A 15 14.10 -8.40 11.17
CA ILE A 15 14.50 -7.08 11.67
C ILE A 15 15.46 -7.31 12.82
N ASN A 16 16.73 -6.95 12.65
CA ASN A 16 17.75 -7.00 13.71
C ASN A 16 18.45 -5.65 13.85
N GLY A 17 18.10 -4.89 14.88
CA GLY A 17 18.72 -3.61 15.21
C GLY A 17 17.82 -2.72 16.05
N LEU A 18 18.41 -1.67 16.65
CA LEU A 18 17.70 -0.71 17.52
C LEU A 18 16.89 -1.39 18.65
N GLY A 19 17.42 -2.48 19.21
CA GLY A 19 16.77 -3.25 20.28
C GLY A 19 15.66 -4.19 19.81
N ILE A 20 15.47 -4.37 18.50
CA ILE A 20 14.51 -5.30 17.91
C ILE A 20 15.28 -6.46 17.28
N ASP A 21 14.90 -7.69 17.62
CA ASP A 21 15.31 -8.91 16.92
C ASP A 21 14.08 -9.79 16.73
N ALA A 22 13.42 -9.67 15.59
CA ALA A 22 12.15 -10.34 15.31
C ALA A 22 11.97 -10.61 13.82
N ARG A 23 11.22 -11.66 13.48
CA ARG A 23 10.76 -11.87 12.11
C ARG A 23 9.49 -11.07 11.86
N VAL A 24 9.35 -10.49 10.66
CA VAL A 24 8.18 -9.68 10.29
C VAL A 24 6.91 -10.50 10.41
N SER A 25 6.90 -11.77 10.00
CA SER A 25 5.74 -12.65 10.16
C SER A 25 5.20 -12.73 11.60
N GLN A 26 6.06 -12.60 12.61
CA GLN A 26 5.70 -12.69 14.03
C GLN A 26 5.06 -11.39 14.55
N ILE A 27 5.40 -10.24 13.94
CA ILE A 27 5.05 -8.92 14.46
C ILE A 27 4.20 -8.07 13.49
N ALA A 28 3.93 -8.57 12.29
CA ALA A 28 3.20 -7.87 11.23
C ALA A 28 1.79 -7.40 11.65
N ASN A 29 1.14 -8.17 12.51
CA ASN A 29 -0.22 -7.86 12.98
C ASN A 29 -0.26 -7.24 14.38
N THR A 30 0.89 -7.01 15.00
CA THR A 30 1.01 -6.48 16.36
C THR A 30 1.83 -5.18 16.34
N LEU A 31 3.13 -5.26 16.60
CA LEU A 31 4.04 -4.12 16.73
C LEU A 31 4.03 -3.22 15.48
N LEU A 32 3.96 -3.82 14.28
CA LEU A 32 3.99 -3.06 13.02
C LEU A 32 2.67 -2.34 12.69
N LYS A 33 1.58 -2.63 13.41
CA LYS A 33 0.29 -1.93 13.28
C LYS A 33 0.09 -0.84 14.32
N GLU A 34 1.00 -0.69 15.27
CA GLU A 34 0.88 0.36 16.28
C GLU A 34 0.89 1.76 15.64
N PRO A 35 0.13 2.73 16.19
CA PRO A 35 0.06 4.08 15.64
C PRO A 35 1.41 4.77 15.49
N LYS A 36 2.39 4.43 16.35
CA LYS A 36 3.76 4.95 16.29
C LYS A 36 4.50 4.56 15.02
N VAL A 37 4.15 3.42 14.43
CA VAL A 37 4.69 2.96 13.13
C VAL A 37 3.86 3.58 12.01
N GLY A 38 2.53 3.39 12.06
CA GLY A 38 1.61 3.82 11.01
C GLY A 38 1.72 5.30 10.62
N LYS A 39 1.84 6.20 11.61
CA LYS A 39 1.97 7.64 11.38
C LYS A 39 3.25 8.05 10.63
N ASN A 40 4.30 7.25 10.73
CA ASN A 40 5.61 7.55 10.14
C ASN A 40 5.83 6.88 8.78
N ILE A 41 4.95 5.95 8.36
CA ILE A 41 5.07 5.24 7.07
C ILE A 41 5.25 6.21 5.90
N PRO A 42 4.46 7.30 5.74
CA PRO A 42 4.60 8.19 4.59
C PRO A 42 5.97 8.88 4.55
N THR A 43 6.48 9.31 5.71
CA THR A 43 7.77 9.98 5.83
C THR A 43 8.91 9.03 5.50
N VAL A 44 8.91 7.83 6.07
CA VAL A 44 9.94 6.82 5.79
C VAL A 44 9.89 6.41 4.32
N ALA A 45 8.70 6.15 3.78
CA ALA A 45 8.54 5.74 2.38
C ALA A 45 9.05 6.79 1.39
N LYS A 46 8.92 8.09 1.70
CA LYS A 46 9.46 9.17 0.87
C LYS A 46 10.98 9.15 0.81
N GLU A 47 11.63 8.93 1.96
CA GLU A 47 13.09 9.00 2.07
C GLU A 47 13.78 7.69 1.67
N THR A 48 13.09 6.55 1.80
CA THR A 48 13.70 5.22 1.59
C THR A 48 13.09 4.40 0.44
N GLN A 49 12.42 5.05 -0.51
CA GLN A 49 11.68 4.33 -1.56
C GLN A 49 12.61 3.45 -2.40
N GLY A 50 13.82 3.94 -2.71
CA GLY A 50 14.81 3.21 -3.50
C GLY A 50 15.30 1.94 -2.78
N GLU A 51 15.56 2.02 -1.48
CA GLU A 51 15.97 0.89 -0.65
C GLU A 51 14.88 -0.17 -0.58
N VAL A 52 13.61 0.23 -0.46
CA VAL A 52 12.47 -0.70 -0.45
C VAL A 52 12.38 -1.45 -1.79
N VAL A 53 12.53 -0.75 -2.90
CA VAL A 53 12.52 -1.35 -4.24
C VAL A 53 13.69 -2.32 -4.42
N ALA A 54 14.90 -1.90 -4.05
CA ALA A 54 16.09 -2.75 -4.13
C ALA A 54 15.95 -4.00 -3.24
N PHE A 55 15.43 -3.84 -2.02
CA PHE A 55 15.16 -4.93 -1.10
C PHE A 55 14.17 -5.94 -1.68
N ALA A 56 13.04 -5.47 -2.22
CA ALA A 56 12.03 -6.32 -2.84
C ALA A 56 12.57 -7.05 -4.08
N GLY A 57 13.34 -6.37 -4.94
CA GLY A 57 13.99 -6.98 -6.10
C GLY A 57 14.97 -8.09 -5.71
N ASN A 58 15.80 -7.84 -4.69
CA ASN A 58 16.74 -8.83 -4.16
C ASN A 58 16.02 -10.04 -3.54
N ALA A 59 14.92 -9.80 -2.82
CA ALA A 59 14.09 -10.86 -2.26
C ALA A 59 13.49 -11.75 -3.36
N CYS A 60 12.92 -11.13 -4.41
CA CYS A 60 12.37 -11.86 -5.56
C CYS A 60 13.44 -12.73 -6.24
N LYS A 61 14.64 -12.17 -6.45
CA LYS A 61 15.76 -12.92 -7.01
C LYS A 61 16.16 -14.10 -6.13
N LYS A 62 16.29 -13.90 -4.82
CA LYS A 62 16.67 -14.95 -3.86
C LYS A 62 15.65 -16.10 -3.84
N MET A 63 14.36 -15.79 -3.90
CA MET A 63 13.30 -16.80 -4.02
C MET A 63 13.35 -17.53 -5.37
N GLY A 64 13.59 -16.81 -6.47
CA GLY A 64 13.77 -17.38 -7.81
C GLY A 64 14.96 -18.33 -7.90
N ASP A 65 16.11 -17.94 -7.36
CA ASP A 65 17.33 -18.75 -7.29
C ASP A 65 17.11 -20.03 -6.45
N ALA A 66 16.19 -19.99 -5.47
CA ALA A 66 15.75 -21.16 -4.70
C ALA A 66 14.68 -22.02 -5.42
N GLY A 67 14.37 -21.74 -6.68
CA GLY A 67 13.42 -22.50 -7.48
C GLY A 67 11.95 -22.11 -7.30
N THR A 68 11.66 -20.94 -6.71
CA THR A 68 10.29 -20.46 -6.51
C THR A 68 9.86 -19.53 -7.64
N VAL A 69 8.67 -19.74 -8.22
CA VAL A 69 8.05 -18.76 -9.12
C VAL A 69 7.46 -17.62 -8.27
N VAL A 70 7.97 -16.41 -8.48
CA VAL A 70 7.55 -15.22 -7.72
C VAL A 70 6.59 -14.37 -8.55
N LEU A 71 5.41 -14.09 -8.00
CA LEU A 71 4.47 -13.10 -8.52
C LEU A 71 4.60 -11.82 -7.69
N LEU A 72 5.01 -10.73 -8.33
CA LEU A 72 5.14 -9.43 -7.68
C LEU A 72 4.05 -8.48 -8.20
N GLU A 73 3.16 -8.06 -7.30
CA GLU A 73 2.10 -7.09 -7.58
C GLU A 73 2.47 -5.71 -7.03
N GLY A 74 2.11 -4.64 -7.74
CA GLY A 74 2.35 -3.30 -7.29
C GLY A 74 1.94 -2.25 -8.32
N ARG A 75 2.18 -0.99 -7.97
CA ARG A 75 1.99 0.14 -8.88
C ARG A 75 3.09 0.13 -9.93
N GLU A 76 2.72 0.37 -11.18
CA GLU A 76 3.65 0.39 -12.33
C GLU A 76 4.87 1.28 -12.06
N GLN A 77 4.67 2.47 -11.48
CA GLN A 77 5.75 3.41 -11.18
C GLN A 77 6.80 2.82 -10.24
N THR A 78 6.43 1.90 -9.36
CA THR A 78 7.37 1.23 -8.44
C THR A 78 7.98 -0.01 -9.08
N LEU A 79 7.16 -0.80 -9.78
CA LEU A 79 7.62 -2.04 -10.40
C LEU A 79 8.60 -1.82 -11.54
N ASN A 80 8.56 -0.66 -12.24
CA ASN A 80 9.47 -0.34 -13.34
C ASN A 80 10.96 -0.37 -12.95
N PHE A 81 11.28 -0.32 -11.66
CA PHE A 81 12.64 -0.39 -11.15
C PHE A 81 13.14 -1.81 -10.83
N ILE A 82 12.29 -2.84 -10.93
CA ILE A 82 12.65 -4.25 -10.67
C ILE A 82 12.72 -5.01 -12.00
N PRO A 83 13.90 -5.36 -12.53
CA PRO A 83 14.02 -6.01 -13.83
C PRO A 83 13.25 -7.34 -13.90
N SER A 84 12.43 -7.51 -14.95
CA SER A 84 11.78 -8.78 -15.27
C SER A 84 11.38 -8.77 -16.75
N PRO A 85 11.66 -9.85 -17.50
CA PRO A 85 11.16 -10.01 -18.87
C PRO A 85 9.66 -10.39 -18.90
N TYR A 86 9.07 -10.76 -17.76
CA TYR A 86 7.67 -11.17 -17.63
C TYR A 86 6.87 -10.08 -16.92
N ARG A 87 6.26 -9.19 -17.69
CA ARG A 87 5.46 -8.06 -17.18
C ARG A 87 4.06 -8.10 -17.75
N PHE A 88 3.09 -8.03 -16.85
CA PHE A 88 1.68 -7.96 -17.18
C PHE A 88 1.07 -6.75 -16.47
N CYS A 89 0.34 -5.93 -17.20
CA CYS A 89 -0.39 -4.80 -16.64
C CYS A 89 -1.88 -5.12 -16.67
N LEU A 90 -2.51 -5.18 -15.49
CA LEU A 90 -3.95 -5.32 -15.39
C LEU A 90 -4.59 -3.95 -15.63
N THR A 91 -5.34 -3.83 -16.71
CA THR A 91 -6.09 -2.62 -17.04
C THR A 91 -7.58 -2.87 -16.87
N MET A 92 -8.32 -1.86 -16.43
CA MET A 92 -9.77 -1.90 -16.45
C MET A 92 -10.25 -1.71 -17.88
N SER A 93 -11.26 -2.48 -18.30
CA SER A 93 -11.93 -2.29 -19.59
C SER A 93 -12.62 -0.93 -19.68
N ASP A 94 -13.11 -0.41 -18.56
CA ASP A 94 -13.72 0.90 -18.43
C ASP A 94 -13.05 1.70 -17.30
N THR A 95 -12.25 2.68 -17.68
CA THR A 95 -11.53 3.56 -16.75
C THR A 95 -12.43 4.64 -16.15
N THR A 96 -13.62 4.88 -16.70
CA THR A 96 -14.57 5.86 -16.16
C THR A 96 -15.06 5.47 -14.76
N VAL A 97 -15.08 4.17 -14.45
CA VAL A 97 -15.41 3.63 -13.12
C VAL A 97 -14.48 4.17 -12.03
N ILE A 98 -13.20 4.39 -12.33
CA ILE A 98 -12.23 4.96 -11.39
C ILE A 98 -12.60 6.41 -11.07
N GLY A 99 -12.91 7.18 -12.12
CA GLY A 99 -13.35 8.57 -11.99
C GLY A 99 -14.66 8.68 -11.20
N ALA A 100 -15.66 7.86 -11.54
CA ALA A 100 -16.94 7.80 -10.86
C ALA A 100 -16.79 7.44 -9.38
N ARG A 101 -15.96 6.43 -9.06
CA ARG A 101 -15.66 6.05 -7.69
C ARG A 101 -15.01 7.18 -6.92
N ARG A 102 -14.03 7.88 -7.51
CA ARG A 102 -13.34 8.99 -6.86
C ARG A 102 -14.30 10.16 -6.60
N ALA A 103 -15.17 10.49 -7.55
CA ALA A 103 -16.21 11.49 -7.38
C ALA A 103 -17.15 11.12 -6.22
N ALA A 104 -17.67 9.90 -6.21
CA ALA A 104 -18.54 9.39 -5.14
C ALA A 104 -17.86 9.46 -3.76
N GLN A 105 -16.58 9.07 -3.67
CA GLN A 105 -15.81 9.17 -2.42
C GLN A 105 -15.62 10.61 -1.94
N ARG A 106 -15.35 11.57 -2.83
CA ARG A 106 -15.22 12.99 -2.47
C ARG A 106 -16.54 13.53 -1.94
N ILE A 107 -17.64 13.26 -2.63
CA ILE A 107 -18.99 13.69 -2.23
C ILE A 107 -19.34 13.11 -0.86
N ALA A 108 -19.14 11.80 -0.68
CA ALA A 108 -19.44 11.12 0.58
C ALA A 108 -18.58 11.64 1.75
N ALA A 109 -17.28 11.87 1.54
CA ALA A 109 -16.39 12.38 2.57
C ALA A 109 -16.76 13.81 2.99
N LEU A 110 -17.12 14.66 2.03
CA LEU A 110 -17.56 16.03 2.30
C LEU A 110 -18.89 16.04 3.07
N ALA A 111 -19.87 15.24 2.62
CA ALA A 111 -21.15 15.11 3.33
C ALA A 111 -20.95 14.60 4.76
N ALA A 112 -20.13 13.56 4.96
CA ALA A 112 -19.82 13.01 6.27
C ALA A 112 -19.15 14.02 7.23
N SER A 113 -18.44 15.02 6.70
CA SER A 113 -17.81 16.06 7.53
C SER A 113 -18.79 17.13 8.05
N CYS A 114 -19.97 17.23 7.43
CA CYS A 114 -20.94 18.28 7.71
C CYS A 114 -22.23 17.77 8.39
N VAL A 115 -22.54 16.47 8.24
CA VAL A 115 -23.77 15.83 8.77
C VAL A 115 -23.65 15.56 10.27
N LYS A 116 -24.67 15.98 11.03
CA LYS A 116 -24.87 15.64 12.45
C LYS A 116 -26.06 14.70 12.62
N GLU A 117 -26.18 14.13 13.81
CA GLU A 117 -27.30 13.26 14.18
C GLU A 117 -28.63 14.03 14.08
N GLY A 118 -29.57 13.52 13.28
CA GLY A 118 -30.86 14.16 13.00
C GLY A 118 -30.91 15.01 11.73
N ASP A 119 -29.77 15.24 11.04
CA ASP A 119 -29.74 15.99 9.78
C ASP A 119 -30.28 15.16 8.60
N ASP A 120 -30.79 15.86 7.58
CA ASP A 120 -31.17 15.24 6.31
C ASP A 120 -29.91 14.87 5.48
N LEU A 121 -29.56 13.59 5.54
CA LEU A 121 -28.44 13.01 4.80
C LEU A 121 -28.56 13.24 3.28
N ALA A 122 -29.76 13.17 2.71
CA ALA A 122 -29.94 13.32 1.27
C ALA A 122 -29.67 14.77 0.82
N ALA A 123 -30.12 15.74 1.62
CA ALA A 123 -29.82 17.15 1.40
C ALA A 123 -28.31 17.43 1.50
N ALA A 124 -27.65 16.87 2.51
CA ALA A 124 -26.20 17.04 2.69
C ALA A 124 -25.38 16.45 1.52
N VAL A 125 -25.73 15.24 1.05
CA VAL A 125 -25.08 14.63 -0.12
C VAL A 125 -25.28 15.48 -1.38
N LYS A 126 -26.48 16.03 -1.58
CA LYS A 126 -26.79 16.89 -2.73
C LYS A 126 -25.99 18.19 -2.70
N ALA A 127 -25.86 18.82 -1.52
CA ALA A 127 -25.04 20.01 -1.34
C ALA A 127 -23.55 19.71 -1.64
N SER A 128 -23.03 18.60 -1.11
CA SER A 128 -21.65 18.16 -1.38
C SER A 128 -21.39 17.85 -2.86
N LEU A 129 -22.38 17.31 -3.58
CA LEU A 129 -22.28 17.13 -5.04
C LEU A 129 -22.11 18.47 -5.76
N THR A 130 -22.91 19.49 -5.42
CA THR A 130 -22.82 20.81 -6.03
C THR A 130 -21.45 21.46 -5.80
N GLU A 131 -20.92 21.34 -4.59
CA GLU A 131 -19.60 21.86 -4.25
C GLU A 131 -18.48 21.16 -5.01
N VAL A 132 -18.47 19.82 -5.04
CA VAL A 132 -17.46 19.03 -5.78
C VAL A 132 -17.54 19.27 -7.29
N ALA A 133 -18.73 19.55 -7.83
CA ALA A 133 -18.90 19.85 -9.25
C ALA A 133 -18.44 21.29 -9.63
N ALA A 134 -18.33 22.19 -8.67
CA ALA A 134 -17.88 23.57 -8.87
C ALA A 134 -16.36 23.75 -8.71
N SER A 135 -15.66 22.75 -8.16
CA SER A 135 -14.20 22.71 -7.95
C SER A 135 -13.45 22.05 -9.10
#